data_AF-A0A6I7PQH6-F1
#
_entry.id   AF-A0A6I7PQH6-F1
#
_cell.length_a   1.000
_cell.length_b   1.000
_cell.length_c   1.000
_cell.angle_alpha   90.00
_cell.angle_beta   90.00
_cell.angle_gamma   90.00
#
_symmetry.space_group_name_H-M   'P 1'
#
loop_
_entity.id
_entity.type
_entity.pdbx_description
1 polymer ?
#
loop_
_entity_poly.entity_id
_entity_poly.type
_entity_poly.pdbx_seq_one_letter_code
_entity_poly.pdbx_strand_id
1 'polypeptide(L)'
;MHQAEEIAVGWTFLPKPDQVKGYLEGLGTFTGADGRVRRVIASALVQRVEWYAAMEIVGPGPRREVVGLVFLIKFVPKAPDGYTFGYKDMSETMGRSSVVARSTSSTS
;
A
#
# COMPACT_ATOMS: atom_id res chain seq x y z
N MET A 1 -1.27 -21.53 -7.49
CA MET A 1 -1.84 -20.45 -8.32
C MET A 1 -2.12 -19.28 -7.40
N HIS A 2 -1.20 -18.33 -7.27
CA HIS A 2 -1.48 -17.05 -6.62
C HIS A 2 -1.22 -16.00 -7.68
N GLN A 3 -2.30 -15.44 -8.22
CA GLN A 3 -2.24 -14.29 -9.11
C GLN A 3 -1.48 -13.20 -8.38
N ALA A 4 -0.41 -12.69 -8.99
CA ALA A 4 -0.03 -11.30 -8.80
C ALA A 4 -1.21 -10.50 -9.37
N GLU A 5 -2.16 -10.15 -8.51
CA GLU A 5 -3.23 -9.24 -8.87
C GLU A 5 -2.54 -7.91 -9.16
N GLU A 6 -2.52 -7.56 -10.44
CA GLU A 6 -2.23 -6.23 -10.96
C GLU A 6 -2.86 -5.22 -10.00
N ILE A 7 -2.01 -4.47 -9.29
CA ILE A 7 -2.44 -3.40 -8.37
C ILE A 7 -3.48 -2.55 -9.11
N ALA A 8 -4.72 -2.67 -8.65
CA ALA A 8 -5.88 -2.42 -9.47
C ALA A 8 -5.95 -0.95 -9.87
N VAL A 9 -5.84 -0.68 -11.17
CA VAL A 9 -6.08 0.65 -11.78
C VAL A 9 -7.58 1.05 -11.68
N GLY A 10 -8.42 0.24 -11.04
CA GLY A 10 -9.85 0.44 -10.81
C GLY A 10 -10.21 0.59 -9.33
N TRP A 11 -11.44 1.01 -9.04
CA TRP A 11 -11.94 1.05 -7.67
C TRP A 11 -12.28 -0.35 -7.17
N THR A 12 -11.64 -0.76 -6.08
CA THR A 12 -12.02 -1.97 -5.35
C THR A 12 -12.98 -1.58 -4.24
N PHE A 13 -14.19 -2.12 -4.27
CA PHE A 13 -15.16 -1.96 -3.19
C PHE A 13 -15.29 -3.24 -2.37
N LEU A 14 -15.53 -3.09 -1.07
CA LEU A 14 -15.80 -4.16 -0.12
C LEU A 14 -16.71 -3.67 1.02
N PRO A 15 -17.30 -4.58 1.81
CA PRO A 15 -17.84 -4.22 3.12
C PRO A 15 -16.77 -3.50 3.95
N LYS A 16 -17.15 -2.42 4.64
CA LYS A 16 -16.19 -1.64 5.42
C LYS A 16 -15.55 -2.53 6.49
N PRO A 17 -14.22 -2.68 6.51
CA PRO A 17 -13.55 -3.38 7.59
C PRO A 17 -13.72 -2.63 8.91
N ASP A 18 -13.66 -3.37 10.02
CA ASP A 18 -13.73 -2.77 11.36
C ASP A 18 -12.56 -1.80 11.59
N GLN A 19 -11.36 -2.21 11.17
CA GLN A 19 -10.12 -1.45 11.28
C GLN A 19 -9.58 -1.09 9.89
N VAL A 20 -10.06 0.01 9.31
CA VAL A 20 -9.68 0.47 7.96
C VAL A 20 -8.16 0.62 7.80
N LYS A 21 -7.49 1.27 8.75
CA LYS A 21 -6.02 1.44 8.70
C LYS A 21 -5.30 0.08 8.72
N GLY A 22 -5.70 -0.81 9.62
CA GLY A 22 -5.09 -2.14 9.71
C GLY A 22 -5.30 -2.99 8.44
N TYR A 23 -6.47 -2.87 7.82
CA TYR A 23 -6.75 -3.51 6.53
C TYR A 23 -5.80 -3.00 5.43
N LEU A 24 -5.64 -1.68 5.31
CA LEU A 24 -4.74 -1.07 4.31
C LEU A 24 -3.27 -1.42 4.56
N GLU A 25 -2.84 -1.48 5.83
CA GLU A 25 -1.49 -1.94 6.20
C GLU A 25 -1.25 -3.40 5.83
N GLY A 26 -2.29 -4.23 5.93
CA GLY A 26 -2.26 -5.62 5.45
C GLY A 26 -2.10 -5.73 3.93
N LEU A 27 -2.76 -4.88 3.14
CA LEU A 27 -2.57 -4.85 1.68
C LEU A 27 -1.12 -4.50 1.29
N GLY A 28 -0.47 -3.61 2.05
CA GLY A 28 0.92 -3.22 1.82
C GLY A 28 1.96 -4.15 2.46
N THR A 29 1.54 -5.20 3.18
CA THR A 29 2.46 -6.10 3.90
C THR A 29 2.32 -7.53 3.41
N PHE A 30 3.28 -7.99 2.60
CA PHE A 30 3.25 -9.31 1.98
C PHE A 30 4.64 -9.77 1.54
N THR A 31 4.81 -11.09 1.36
CA THR A 31 5.98 -11.64 0.67
C THR A 31 5.65 -11.77 -0.81
N GLY A 32 6.41 -11.08 -1.67
CA GLY A 32 6.20 -11.17 -3.11
C GLY A 32 6.70 -12.49 -3.69
N ALA A 33 6.27 -12.80 -4.91
CA ALA A 33 6.76 -13.97 -5.66
C ALA A 33 8.27 -13.93 -5.94
N ASP A 34 8.87 -12.73 -5.88
CA ASP A 34 10.32 -12.49 -5.94
C ASP A 34 11.07 -12.85 -4.65
N GLY A 35 10.37 -13.39 -3.65
CA GLY A 35 10.92 -13.76 -2.34
C GLY A 35 11.25 -12.56 -1.46
N ARG A 36 10.91 -11.33 -1.89
CA ARG A 36 11.16 -10.11 -1.10
C ARG A 36 9.98 -9.85 -0.18
N VAL A 37 10.29 -9.54 1.08
CA VAL A 37 9.31 -9.16 2.10
C VAL A 37 9.03 -7.67 1.96
N ARG A 38 7.75 -7.33 1.84
CA ARG A 38 7.24 -5.97 1.84
C ARG A 38 6.50 -5.74 3.15
N ARG A 39 6.80 -4.64 3.84
CA ARG A 39 6.18 -4.31 5.13
C ARG A 39 5.91 -2.82 5.24
N VAL A 40 4.69 -2.46 5.61
CA VAL A 40 4.38 -1.07 5.97
C VAL A 40 5.05 -0.75 7.32
N ILE A 41 5.89 0.28 7.34
CA ILE A 41 6.62 0.73 8.54
C ILE A 41 6.01 1.98 9.18
N ALA A 42 5.23 2.74 8.41
CA ALA A 42 4.44 3.88 8.89
C ALA A 42 3.29 4.15 7.93
N SER A 43 2.13 4.57 8.45
CA SER A 43 1.00 4.97 7.61
C SER A 43 0.08 5.99 8.27
N ALA A 44 -0.66 6.74 7.46
CA ALA A 44 -1.65 7.71 7.89
C ALA A 44 -2.88 7.69 6.97
N LEU A 45 -4.08 7.63 7.57
CA LEU A 45 -5.34 7.89 6.89
C LEU A 45 -5.71 9.36 7.07
N VAL A 46 -5.61 10.14 6.01
CA VAL A 46 -5.77 11.60 6.01
C VAL A 46 -7.16 11.95 5.50
N GLN A 47 -7.89 12.75 6.29
CA GLN A 47 -9.22 13.29 5.95
C GLN A 47 -10.27 12.26 5.50
N ARG A 48 -10.04 10.96 5.77
CA ARG A 48 -10.86 9.82 5.31
C ARG A 48 -10.99 9.70 3.79
N VAL A 49 -10.07 10.29 3.03
CA VAL A 49 -10.08 10.27 1.55
C VAL A 49 -8.78 9.76 0.97
N GLU A 50 -7.69 9.77 1.75
CA GLU A 50 -6.36 9.38 1.29
C GLU A 50 -5.66 8.56 2.37
N TRP A 51 -4.93 7.53 1.96
CA TRP A 51 -4.05 6.79 2.83
C TRP A 51 -2.63 6.79 2.27
N TYR A 52 -1.69 7.25 3.09
CA TYR A 52 -0.27 7.31 2.79
C TYR A 52 0.48 6.28 3.61
N ALA A 53 1.42 5.57 3.02
CA ALA A 53 2.28 4.65 3.74
C ALA A 53 3.71 4.63 3.22
N ALA A 54 4.64 4.39 4.14
CA ALA A 54 6.00 3.99 3.81
C ALA A 54 6.10 2.47 3.93
N MET A 55 6.49 1.81 2.85
CA MET A 55 6.66 0.37 2.77
C MET A 55 8.13 0.05 2.55
N GLU A 56 8.73 -0.71 3.45
CA GLU A 56 10.05 -1.27 3.22
C GLU A 56 9.98 -2.52 2.36
N ILE A 57 11.03 -2.76 1.58
CA ILE A 57 11.24 -3.97 0.79
C ILE A 57 12.59 -4.56 1.21
N VAL A 58 12.56 -5.79 1.69
CA VAL A 58 13.74 -6.53 2.18
C VAL A 58 13.87 -7.82 1.37
N GLY A 59 15.05 -8.02 0.77
CA GLY A 59 15.40 -9.24 0.06
C GLY A 59 16.53 -10.02 0.76
N PRO A 60 16.99 -11.14 0.19
CA PRO A 60 18.06 -11.97 0.77
C PRO A 60 19.47 -11.32 0.77
N GLY A 61 19.57 -10.03 0.45
CA GLY A 61 20.83 -9.27 0.44
C GLY A 61 20.77 -8.05 1.37
N PRO A 62 21.88 -7.31 1.53
CA PRO A 62 21.99 -6.20 2.47
C PRO A 62 21.20 -4.94 2.06
N ARG A 63 20.49 -4.99 0.92
CA ARG A 63 19.81 -3.83 0.33
C ARG A 63 18.38 -3.74 0.85
N ARG A 64 18.10 -2.67 1.60
CA ARG A 64 16.76 -2.27 2.02
C ARG A 64 16.30 -1.10 1.15
N GLU A 65 15.08 -1.20 0.64
CA GLU A 65 14.42 -0.14 -0.14
C GLU A 65 13.18 0.33 0.61
N VAL A 66 12.82 1.60 0.48
CA VAL A 66 11.57 2.14 1.02
C VAL A 66 10.83 2.83 -0.12
N VAL A 67 9.55 2.49 -0.27
CA VAL A 67 8.66 3.01 -1.30
C VAL A 67 7.45 3.64 -0.64
N GLY A 68 6.96 4.74 -1.20
CA GLY A 68 5.70 5.36 -0.78
C GLY A 68 4.50 4.68 -1.44
N LEU A 69 3.44 4.45 -0.68
CA LEU A 69 2.13 4.03 -1.18
C LEU A 69 1.13 5.17 -0.97
N VAL A 70 0.29 5.41 -1.97
CA VAL A 70 -0.80 6.39 -1.90
C VAL A 70 -2.08 5.75 -2.42
N PHE A 71 -3.08 5.64 -1.56
CA PHE A 71 -4.38 5.08 -1.89
C PHE A 71 -5.45 6.16 -1.75
N LEU A 72 -6.32 6.27 -2.75
CA LEU A 72 -7.58 6.99 -2.62
C LEU A 72 -8.59 6.11 -1.89
N ILE A 73 -9.34 6.73 -0.99
CA ILE A 73 -10.32 6.09 -0.11
C ILE A 73 -11.70 6.70 -0.37
N LYS A 74 -12.70 5.83 -0.48
CA LYS A 74 -14.10 6.23 -0.67
C LYS A 74 -14.97 5.52 0.36
N PHE A 75 -15.77 6.29 1.08
CA PHE A 75 -16.83 5.76 1.95
C PHE A 75 -18.17 6.00 1.26
N VAL A 76 -18.93 4.92 1.05
CA VAL A 76 -20.28 4.96 0.47
C VAL A 76 -21.27 4.47 1.53
N PRO A 77 -21.64 5.31 2.51
CA PRO A 77 -22.56 4.90 3.56
C PRO A 77 -23.91 4.52 2.93
N LYS A 78 -24.51 3.43 3.41
CA LYS A 78 -25.81 2.91 2.92
C LYS A 78 -25.78 2.41 1.46
N ALA A 79 -24.63 1.96 0.97
CA ALA A 79 -24.56 1.23 -0.30
C ALA A 79 -25.54 0.03 -0.26
N PRO A 80 -26.46 -0.12 -1.25
CA PRO A 80 -27.51 -1.14 -1.21
C PRO A 80 -26.98 -2.59 -1.20
N ASP A 81 -25.77 -2.78 -1.72
CA ASP A 81 -25.06 -4.05 -1.81
C ASP A 81 -24.18 -4.34 -0.57
N GLY A 82 -24.09 -3.41 0.39
CA GLY A 82 -23.25 -3.51 1.58
C GLY A 82 -21.77 -3.12 1.35
N TYR A 83 -21.38 -2.78 0.12
CA TYR A 83 -20.01 -2.42 -0.25
C TYR A 83 -19.70 -0.95 0.08
N THR A 84 -19.58 -0.70 1.37
CA THR A 84 -19.54 0.66 1.94
C THR A 84 -18.15 1.30 1.99
N PHE A 85 -17.10 0.55 1.61
CA PHE A 85 -15.72 1.03 1.57
C PHE A 85 -15.08 0.71 0.23
N GLY A 86 -14.43 1.71 -0.36
CA GLY A 86 -13.68 1.56 -1.60
C GLY A 86 -12.27 2.13 -1.46
N TYR A 87 -11.31 1.49 -2.14
CA TYR A 87 -9.97 2.03 -2.29
C TYR A 87 -9.47 1.83 -3.71
N LYS A 88 -8.50 2.65 -4.11
CA LYS A 88 -7.78 2.53 -5.38
C LYS A 88 -6.36 3.07 -5.20
N ASP A 89 -5.37 2.44 -5.83
CA ASP A 89 -4.02 2.97 -5.85
C ASP A 89 -3.92 4.24 -6.72
N MET A 90 -3.10 5.21 -6.30
CA MET A 90 -2.61 6.21 -7.24
C MET A 90 -1.32 5.66 -7.85
N SER A 91 -1.40 5.03 -9.01
CA SER A 91 -0.18 4.71 -9.75
C SER A 91 0.56 6.02 -10.08
N GLU A 92 1.89 6.03 -9.89
CA GLU A 92 2.82 7.18 -9.99
C GLU A 92 2.91 7.84 -11.39
N THR A 93 1.89 7.71 -12.25
CA THR A 93 1.82 8.43 -13.54
C THR A 93 1.53 9.92 -13.35
N MET A 94 1.21 10.37 -12.14
CA MET A 94 1.21 11.78 -11.75
C MET A 94 2.40 12.10 -10.85
N GLY A 95 3.55 12.35 -11.48
CA GLY A 95 4.73 12.95 -10.87
C GLY A 95 5.77 11.94 -10.37
N ARG A 96 6.90 11.86 -11.07
CA ARG A 96 8.12 11.20 -10.57
C ARG A 96 8.42 11.68 -9.14
N SER A 97 8.42 10.76 -8.18
CA SER A 97 9.21 10.87 -6.95
C SER A 97 9.52 9.47 -6.40
N SER A 98 10.06 8.60 -7.23
CA SER A 98 10.91 7.51 -6.73
C SER A 98 12.23 8.10 -6.21
N VAL A 99 12.18 8.83 -5.10
CA VAL A 99 13.36 9.09 -4.30
C VAL A 99 13.63 7.81 -3.52
N VAL A 100 14.43 6.92 -4.10
CA VAL A 100 15.06 5.83 -3.36
C VAL A 100 16.02 6.47 -2.36
N ALA A 101 15.59 6.64 -1.11
CA ALA A 101 16.48 7.03 -0.03
C ALA A 101 17.51 5.91 0.18
N ARG A 102 18.72 6.10 -0.35
CA ARG A 102 19.83 5.16 -0.25
C ARG A 102 20.47 5.28 1.12
N SER A 103 20.10 4.41 2.05
CA SER A 103 20.85 4.23 3.31
C SER A 103 22.04 3.29 3.04
N THR A 104 23.21 3.83 2.69
CA THR A 104 24.46 3.08 2.79
C THR A 104 24.93 3.13 4.24
N SER A 105 24.67 2.07 5.01
CA SER A 105 25.40 1.85 6.26
C SER A 105 26.82 1.43 5.91
N SER A 106 27.73 2.40 5.87
CA SER A 106 29.18 2.14 5.83
C SER A 106 29.61 1.75 7.24
N THR A 107 29.82 0.47 7.50
CA THR A 107 30.51 0.02 8.70
C THR A 107 32.01 0.28 8.49
N SER A 108 32.59 1.12 9.35
CA SER A 108 34.04 1.32 9.47
C SER A 108 34.72 0.14 10.14
#